data_AF-A0A6A6DGN1-F1
#
_entry.id   AF-A0A6A6DGN1-F1
#
_cell.length_a   1.000
_cell.length_b   1.000
_cell.length_c   1.000
_cell.angle_alpha   90.00
_cell.angle_beta   90.00
_cell.angle_gamma   90.00
#
_symmetry.space_group_name_H-M   'P 1'
#
loop_
_entity.id
_entity.type
_entity.pdbx_description
1 polymer ?
#
loop_
_entity_poly.entity_id
_entity_poly.type
_entity_poly.pdbx_seq_one_letter_code
_entity_poly.pdbx_strand_id
1 'polypeptide(L)'
;MKFIGSICFISYVSAAAIHQRQATVQKGSETLVLKEVGGVAGNECLTFRNNGEIVDAACVNTAVDRQLTPSTINGASVLAVERTFSAGFRQDLVNTQACVGFNGTNFLAQDCAAADLDPVSFENGQLVSASGACQSGHDAKAQVTVDPQGQNCVQLTSTAVTLAAA
;
A
#
# COMPACT_ATOMS: atom_id res chain seq x y z
N MET A 1 -67.82 11.20 34.19
CA MET A 1 -67.04 10.00 33.85
C MET A 1 -65.85 10.46 33.02
N LYS A 2 -64.62 10.13 33.44
CA LYS A 2 -63.35 10.69 32.95
C LYS A 2 -62.64 9.56 32.20
N PHE A 3 -62.42 9.68 30.89
CA PHE A 3 -61.60 8.73 30.13
C PHE A 3 -60.24 9.37 29.85
N ILE A 4 -59.18 8.79 30.44
CA ILE A 4 -57.78 9.15 30.22
C ILE A 4 -57.22 8.10 29.25
N GLY A 5 -57.04 8.47 27.98
CA GLY A 5 -56.36 7.64 26.99
C GLY A 5 -54.86 7.90 27.04
N SER A 6 -54.07 6.90 27.47
CA SER A 6 -52.61 6.94 27.39
C SER A 6 -52.17 6.35 26.04
N ILE A 7 -51.49 7.15 25.23
CA ILE A 7 -50.88 6.74 23.96
C ILE A 7 -49.42 6.37 24.25
N CYS A 8 -49.07 5.09 24.14
CA CYS A 8 -47.70 4.60 24.14
C CYS A 8 -47.05 4.86 22.78
N PHE A 9 -46.01 5.68 22.73
CA PHE A 9 -45.12 5.79 21.58
C PHE A 9 -44.03 4.72 21.69
N ILE A 10 -44.05 3.73 20.80
CA ILE A 10 -42.98 2.75 20.65
C ILE A 10 -41.96 3.35 19.67
N SER A 11 -40.78 3.73 20.17
CA SER A 11 -39.66 4.16 19.36
C SER A 11 -39.00 2.95 18.71
N TYR A 12 -39.15 2.80 17.40
CA TYR A 12 -38.39 1.85 16.60
C TYR A 12 -36.95 2.35 16.47
N VAL A 13 -36.01 1.69 17.14
CA VAL A 13 -34.58 1.92 16.92
C VAL A 13 -34.19 1.12 15.68
N SER A 14 -34.13 1.78 14.53
CA SER A 14 -33.60 1.16 13.32
C SER A 14 -32.12 0.85 13.52
N ALA A 15 -31.78 -0.43 13.62
CA ALA A 15 -30.39 -0.88 13.55
C ALA A 15 -29.86 -0.54 12.15
N ALA A 16 -29.10 0.55 12.03
CA ALA A 16 -28.32 0.82 10.85
C ALA A 16 -27.27 -0.31 10.74
N ALA A 17 -27.47 -1.21 9.78
CA ALA A 17 -26.44 -2.16 9.39
C ALA A 17 -25.23 -1.34 8.92
N ILE A 18 -24.17 -1.31 9.74
CA ILE A 18 -22.87 -0.80 9.33
C ILE A 18 -22.37 -1.78 8.29
N HIS A 19 -22.67 -1.52 7.03
CA HIS A 19 -21.89 -2.03 5.92
C HIS A 19 -20.48 -1.45 6.13
N GLN A 20 -19.57 -2.25 6.68
CA GLN A 20 -18.16 -1.96 6.50
C GLN A 20 -17.95 -1.94 4.98
N ARG A 21 -17.86 -0.74 4.41
CA ARG A 21 -17.37 -0.59 3.05
C ARG A 21 -15.94 -1.11 3.10
N GLN A 22 -15.74 -2.37 2.73
CA GLN A 22 -14.41 -2.87 2.42
C GLN A 22 -13.84 -1.88 1.41
N ALA A 23 -12.71 -1.27 1.75
CA ALA A 23 -12.09 -0.27 0.91
C ALA A 23 -11.64 -0.97 -0.37
N THR A 24 -12.38 -0.76 -1.45
CA THR A 24 -12.05 -1.36 -2.74
C THR A 24 -10.88 -0.60 -3.35
N VAL A 25 -9.76 -1.31 -3.54
CA VAL A 25 -8.59 -0.77 -4.23
C VAL A 25 -8.90 -0.67 -5.72
N GLN A 26 -8.82 0.54 -6.27
CA GLN A 26 -8.97 0.79 -7.70
C GLN A 26 -7.59 0.81 -8.33
N LYS A 27 -7.21 -0.30 -8.97
CA LYS A 27 -5.90 -0.42 -9.63
C LYS A 27 -5.85 0.36 -10.93
N GLY A 28 -4.71 0.99 -11.19
CA GLY A 28 -4.36 1.55 -12.48
C GLY A 28 -4.18 0.47 -13.56
N SER A 29 -4.02 0.91 -14.80
CA SER A 29 -3.87 0.02 -15.97
C SER A 29 -2.46 -0.52 -16.17
N GLU A 30 -1.47 0.01 -15.43
CA GLU A 30 -0.06 -0.30 -15.59
C GLU A 30 0.59 -0.57 -14.24
N THR A 31 1.55 -1.50 -14.26
CA THR A 31 2.47 -1.74 -13.15
C THR A 31 3.77 -0.97 -13.34
N LEU A 32 4.39 -0.57 -12.25
CA LEU A 32 5.68 0.10 -12.25
C LEU A 32 6.80 -0.84 -11.81
N VAL A 33 7.91 -0.77 -12.54
CA VAL A 33 9.22 -1.19 -12.04
C VAL A 33 9.94 0.07 -11.57
N LEU A 34 10.24 0.13 -10.28
CA LEU A 34 10.92 1.27 -9.66
C LEU A 34 12.38 0.92 -9.41
N LYS A 35 13.26 1.89 -9.61
CA LYS A 35 14.70 1.78 -9.36
C LYS A 35 15.22 3.05 -8.71
N GLU A 36 15.94 2.93 -7.60
CA GLU A 36 16.64 4.05 -6.96
C GLU A 36 17.75 4.62 -7.85
N VAL A 37 17.76 5.95 -8.03
CA VAL A 37 18.81 6.67 -8.75
C VAL A 37 20.06 6.75 -7.88
N GLY A 38 21.16 6.17 -8.35
CA GLY A 38 22.39 6.06 -7.56
C GLY A 38 22.35 4.93 -6.52
N GLY A 39 21.36 4.03 -6.61
CA GLY A 39 21.22 2.86 -5.77
C GLY A 39 22.32 1.79 -5.99
N VAL A 40 22.10 0.59 -5.43
CA VAL A 40 23.05 -0.52 -5.53
C VAL A 40 23.25 -0.96 -6.99
N ALA A 41 24.50 -1.01 -7.46
CA ALA A 41 24.82 -1.43 -8.82
C ALA A 41 24.35 -2.87 -9.10
N GLY A 42 23.60 -3.06 -10.19
CA GLY A 42 23.01 -4.34 -10.56
C GLY A 42 21.64 -4.61 -9.91
N ASN A 43 21.23 -3.78 -8.95
CA ASN A 43 19.87 -3.78 -8.43
C ASN A 43 19.03 -2.78 -9.24
N GLU A 44 18.15 -3.32 -10.06
CA GLU A 44 17.41 -2.55 -11.06
C GLU A 44 15.91 -2.50 -10.72
N CYS A 45 15.49 -3.10 -9.60
CA CYS A 45 14.11 -3.24 -9.19
C CYS A 45 13.95 -3.05 -7.67
N LEU A 46 12.91 -2.35 -7.24
CA LEU A 46 12.35 -2.48 -5.89
C LEU A 46 11.49 -3.74 -5.80
N THR A 47 11.74 -4.55 -4.77
CA THR A 47 11.01 -5.80 -4.49
C THR A 47 10.69 -5.91 -3.00
N PHE A 48 10.01 -6.99 -2.60
CA PHE A 48 9.63 -7.26 -1.23
C PHE A 48 10.41 -8.44 -0.64
N ARG A 49 10.94 -8.26 0.56
CA ARG A 49 11.42 -9.35 1.40
C ARG A 49 10.25 -10.19 1.92
N ASN A 50 10.57 -11.31 2.56
CA ASN A 50 9.57 -12.21 3.13
C ASN A 50 8.72 -11.55 4.23
N ASN A 51 9.28 -10.60 4.98
CA ASN A 51 8.53 -9.80 5.95
C ASN A 51 7.72 -8.65 5.31
N GLY A 52 7.77 -8.51 3.98
CA GLY A 52 7.08 -7.47 3.24
C GLY A 52 7.76 -6.10 3.24
N GLU A 53 8.99 -5.96 3.74
CA GLU A 53 9.76 -4.71 3.61
C GLU A 53 10.33 -4.56 2.20
N ILE A 54 10.46 -3.32 1.74
CA ILE A 54 11.01 -3.01 0.41
C ILE A 54 12.54 -3.12 0.41
N VAL A 55 13.09 -3.68 -0.65
CA VAL A 55 14.54 -3.85 -0.88
C VAL A 55 14.87 -3.56 -2.33
N ASP A 56 16.03 -2.94 -2.58
CA ASP A 56 16.66 -2.91 -3.89
C ASP A 56 17.16 -4.32 -4.25
N ALA A 57 16.83 -4.80 -5.44
CA ALA A 57 17.26 -6.10 -5.93
C ALA A 57 17.50 -6.10 -7.45
N ALA A 58 18.24 -7.11 -7.91
CA ALA A 58 18.28 -7.42 -9.33
C ALA A 58 16.88 -7.79 -9.84
N CYS A 59 16.53 -7.31 -11.03
CA CYS A 59 15.32 -7.77 -11.70
C CYS A 59 15.55 -9.18 -12.24
N VAL A 60 15.04 -10.20 -11.55
CA VAL A 60 15.08 -11.59 -12.03
C VAL A 60 14.17 -11.75 -13.25
N ASN A 61 13.04 -11.05 -13.26
CA ASN A 61 12.12 -10.96 -14.38
C ASN A 61 11.32 -9.65 -14.27
N THR A 62 11.57 -8.69 -15.15
CA THR A 62 10.81 -7.41 -15.20
C THR A 62 9.31 -7.60 -15.49
N ALA A 63 8.83 -8.82 -15.74
CA ALA A 63 7.42 -9.22 -15.76
C ALA A 63 6.83 -9.62 -14.40
N VAL A 64 7.64 -10.20 -13.52
CA VAL A 64 7.21 -10.74 -12.22
C VAL A 64 7.67 -9.84 -11.06
N ASP A 65 8.76 -9.09 -11.25
CA ASP A 65 9.26 -8.07 -10.33
C ASP A 65 8.40 -6.79 -10.33
N ARG A 66 7.34 -6.78 -11.15
CA ARG A 66 6.27 -5.77 -11.23
C ARG A 66 5.38 -5.81 -10.00
N GLN A 67 5.92 -5.42 -8.85
CA GLN A 67 5.20 -5.61 -7.60
C GLN A 67 4.37 -4.41 -7.19
N LEU A 68 4.31 -3.32 -7.98
CA LEU A 68 3.67 -2.07 -7.57
C LEU A 68 2.79 -1.50 -8.68
N THR A 69 1.49 -1.37 -8.42
CA THR A 69 0.53 -0.73 -9.31
C THR A 69 0.02 0.56 -8.67
N PRO A 70 0.25 1.74 -9.30
CA PRO A 70 -0.42 2.97 -8.91
C PRO A 70 -1.93 2.75 -8.88
N SER A 71 -2.51 3.00 -7.71
CA SER A 71 -3.90 2.68 -7.39
C SER A 71 -4.48 3.78 -6.51
N THR A 72 -5.78 3.70 -6.28
CA THR A 72 -6.44 4.53 -5.28
C THR A 72 -7.24 3.70 -4.29
N ILE A 73 -7.29 4.16 -3.05
CA ILE A 73 -8.10 3.61 -1.98
C ILE A 73 -8.82 4.73 -1.26
N ASN A 74 -10.16 4.69 -1.26
CA ASN A 74 -11.00 5.77 -0.69
C ASN A 74 -10.63 7.18 -1.21
N GLY A 75 -10.11 7.28 -2.44
CA GLY A 75 -9.66 8.54 -3.04
C GLY A 75 -8.21 8.94 -2.73
N ALA A 76 -7.50 8.22 -1.85
CA ALA A 76 -6.08 8.42 -1.61
C ALA A 76 -5.22 7.59 -2.57
N SER A 77 -4.13 8.16 -3.07
CA SER A 77 -3.14 7.46 -3.89
C SER A 77 -2.42 6.40 -3.06
N VAL A 78 -2.19 5.23 -3.65
CA VAL A 78 -1.42 4.15 -3.02
C VAL A 78 -0.78 3.27 -4.09
N LEU A 79 0.33 2.62 -3.76
CA LEU A 79 0.88 1.55 -4.57
C LEU A 79 0.30 0.22 -4.10
N ALA A 80 -0.57 -0.38 -4.91
CA ALA A 80 -1.05 -1.74 -4.68
C ALA A 80 0.08 -2.73 -4.96
N VAL A 81 0.24 -3.71 -4.06
CA VAL A 81 1.21 -4.78 -4.21
C VAL A 81 0.60 -5.89 -5.07
N GLU A 82 1.23 -6.21 -6.19
CA GLU A 82 0.77 -7.27 -7.10
C GLU A 82 1.19 -8.68 -6.67
N ARG A 83 2.20 -8.77 -5.81
CA ARG A 83 2.64 -10.03 -5.26
C ARG A 83 1.59 -10.61 -4.32
N THR A 84 1.27 -11.88 -4.52
CA THR A 84 0.53 -12.67 -3.55
C THR A 84 1.46 -13.13 -2.42
N PHE A 85 0.95 -13.10 -1.19
CA PHE A 85 1.67 -13.57 -0.01
C PHE A 85 1.22 -14.99 0.35
N SER A 86 2.14 -15.76 0.92
CA SER A 86 1.88 -17.09 1.46
C SER A 86 2.04 -17.09 2.98
N ALA A 87 1.48 -18.10 3.64
CA ALA A 87 1.51 -18.22 5.10
C ALA A 87 2.94 -18.28 5.69
N GLY A 88 3.94 -18.71 4.92
CA GLY A 88 5.33 -18.75 5.36
C GLY A 88 6.05 -17.39 5.37
N PHE A 89 5.43 -16.34 4.82
CA PHE A 89 6.05 -15.02 4.65
C PHE A 89 5.25 -13.91 5.33
N ARG A 90 3.99 -13.72 4.91
CA ARG A 90 3.05 -12.74 5.48
C ARG A 90 1.67 -13.38 5.53
N GLN A 91 1.46 -14.21 6.54
CA GLN A 91 0.18 -14.91 6.74
C GLN A 91 -0.99 -13.93 6.87
N ASP A 92 -0.74 -12.77 7.47
CA ASP A 92 -1.68 -11.66 7.61
C ASP A 92 -2.12 -11.06 6.26
N LEU A 93 -1.31 -11.22 5.21
CA LEU A 93 -1.60 -10.74 3.85
C LEU A 93 -2.12 -11.84 2.91
N VAL A 94 -2.36 -13.05 3.43
CA VAL A 94 -2.91 -14.15 2.63
C VAL A 94 -4.37 -13.86 2.32
N ASN A 95 -4.72 -13.88 1.02
CA ASN A 95 -6.06 -13.58 0.49
C ASN A 95 -6.53 -12.13 0.70
N THR A 96 -5.63 -11.23 1.08
CA THR A 96 -5.88 -9.80 1.21
C THR A 96 -5.21 -9.05 0.07
N GLN A 97 -5.77 -7.91 -0.32
CA GLN A 97 -5.10 -7.00 -1.24
C GLN A 97 -4.07 -6.22 -0.44
N ALA A 98 -2.79 -6.39 -0.76
CA ALA A 98 -1.71 -5.68 -0.12
C ALA A 98 -1.44 -4.33 -0.80
N CYS A 99 -1.06 -3.33 -0.01
CA CYS A 99 -0.65 -1.99 -0.42
C CYS A 99 0.70 -1.68 0.23
N VAL A 100 1.48 -0.77 -0.35
CA VAL A 100 2.61 -0.19 0.37
C VAL A 100 2.08 0.82 1.37
N GLY A 101 2.49 0.66 2.62
CA GLY A 101 2.24 1.63 3.67
C GLY A 101 3.48 1.94 4.49
N PHE A 102 3.39 3.01 5.26
CA PHE A 102 4.38 3.42 6.24
C PHE A 102 3.90 3.07 7.65
N ASN A 103 4.71 2.33 8.40
CA ASN A 103 4.37 1.97 9.79
C ASN A 103 5.01 2.91 10.84
N GLY A 104 5.50 4.08 10.44
CA GLY A 104 6.28 4.98 11.30
C GLY A 104 7.79 4.75 11.25
N THR A 105 8.28 3.68 10.62
CA THR A 105 9.73 3.43 10.46
C THR A 105 10.11 2.93 9.07
N ASN A 106 9.35 2.00 8.52
CA ASN A 106 9.66 1.34 7.25
C ASN A 106 8.50 1.48 6.26
N PHE A 107 8.83 1.44 4.98
CA PHE A 107 7.87 1.12 3.94
C PHE A 107 7.77 -0.40 3.77
N LEU A 108 6.55 -0.90 3.85
CA LEU A 108 6.27 -2.33 3.79
C LEU A 108 4.89 -2.62 3.20
N ALA A 109 4.69 -3.85 2.76
CA ALA A 109 3.38 -4.36 2.37
C ALA A 109 2.47 -4.46 3.61
N GLN A 110 1.28 -3.90 3.54
CA GLN A 110 0.24 -3.95 4.56
C GLN A 110 -1.11 -4.25 3.89
N ASP A 111 -2.10 -4.68 4.66
CA ASP A 111 -3.46 -4.83 4.13
C ASP A 111 -3.97 -3.45 3.70
N CYS A 112 -4.40 -3.32 2.44
CA CYS A 112 -4.99 -2.07 1.95
C CYS A 112 -6.20 -1.65 2.81
N ALA A 113 -6.94 -2.61 3.37
CA ALA A 113 -8.11 -2.31 4.19
C ALA A 113 -7.78 -1.98 5.66
N ALA A 114 -6.50 -1.95 6.05
CA ALA A 114 -6.10 -1.59 7.41
C ALA A 114 -6.53 -0.15 7.76
N ALA A 115 -7.13 0.01 8.95
CA ALA A 115 -7.70 1.30 9.38
C ALA A 115 -6.63 2.38 9.65
N ASP A 116 -5.41 1.94 9.95
CA ASP A 116 -4.23 2.75 10.25
C ASP A 116 -3.22 2.75 9.09
N LEU A 117 -3.64 2.33 7.89
CA LEU A 117 -2.78 2.41 6.72
C LEU A 117 -2.41 3.87 6.44
N ASP A 118 -1.11 4.16 6.46
CA ASP A 118 -0.54 5.37 5.88
C ASP A 118 -0.03 5.02 4.48
N PRO A 119 -0.84 5.24 3.43
CA PRO A 119 -0.57 4.72 2.10
C PRO A 119 0.66 5.41 1.49
N VAL A 120 1.51 4.62 0.84
CA VAL A 120 2.66 5.12 0.09
C VAL A 120 2.33 5.15 -1.40
N SER A 121 2.56 6.29 -2.03
CA SER A 121 2.43 6.53 -3.46
C SER A 121 3.79 6.76 -4.12
N PHE A 122 3.81 6.74 -5.46
CA PHE A 122 4.95 7.19 -6.25
C PHE A 122 4.62 8.52 -6.92
N GLU A 123 5.27 9.59 -6.48
CA GLU A 123 4.98 10.96 -6.91
C GLU A 123 6.28 11.72 -7.13
N ASN A 124 6.38 12.46 -8.25
CA ASN A 124 7.54 13.30 -8.57
C ASN A 124 8.90 12.56 -8.47
N GLY A 125 8.93 11.28 -8.87
CA GLY A 125 10.12 10.46 -8.80
C GLY A 125 10.44 9.93 -7.40
N GLN A 126 9.52 9.98 -6.44
CA GLN A 126 9.78 9.61 -5.04
C GLN A 126 8.72 8.66 -4.52
N LEU A 127 9.10 7.76 -3.61
CA LEU A 127 8.15 7.05 -2.77
C LEU A 127 7.82 7.91 -1.55
N VAL A 128 6.54 8.25 -1.40
CA VAL A 128 6.06 9.19 -0.38
C VAL A 128 4.81 8.62 0.28
N SER A 129 4.77 8.61 1.61
CA SER A 129 3.59 8.28 2.40
C SER A 129 2.62 9.46 2.48
N ALA A 130 1.35 9.21 2.75
CA ALA A 130 0.37 10.28 2.95
C ALA A 130 0.71 11.17 4.15
N SER A 131 1.44 10.65 5.16
CA SER A 131 1.96 11.47 6.27
C SER A 131 3.19 12.30 5.92
N GLY A 132 3.77 12.13 4.72
CA GLY A 132 4.92 12.89 4.24
C GLY A 132 6.30 12.24 4.45
N ALA A 133 6.39 11.07 5.07
CA ALA A 133 7.63 10.30 5.09
C ALA A 133 7.99 9.83 3.67
N CYS A 134 9.28 9.71 3.35
CA CYS A 134 9.74 9.29 2.03
C CYS A 134 10.93 8.34 2.08
N GLN A 135 11.15 7.58 1.00
CA GLN A 135 12.37 6.77 0.87
C GLN A 135 13.59 7.70 0.86
N SER A 136 14.58 7.40 1.70
CA SER A 136 15.81 8.18 1.86
C SER A 136 17.06 7.49 1.32
N GLY A 137 16.91 6.32 0.72
CA GLY A 137 18.00 5.50 0.20
C GLY A 137 17.86 4.05 0.64
N HIS A 138 19.00 3.38 0.83
CA HIS A 138 19.05 2.00 1.28
C HIS A 138 20.16 1.74 2.32
N ASP A 139 20.04 0.64 3.07
CA ASP A 139 21.07 0.17 4.00
C ASP A 139 22.10 -0.74 3.32
N ALA A 140 23.11 -1.21 4.08
CA ALA A 140 24.16 -2.11 3.57
C ALA A 140 23.63 -3.49 3.07
N LYS A 141 22.38 -3.83 3.35
CA LYS A 141 21.69 -5.04 2.87
C LYS A 141 20.69 -4.71 1.77
N ALA A 142 20.80 -3.52 1.17
CA ALA A 142 19.93 -3.00 0.13
C ALA A 142 18.47 -2.78 0.59
N GLN A 143 18.19 -2.81 1.90
CA GLN A 143 16.85 -2.51 2.42
C GLN A 143 16.57 -1.02 2.27
N VAL A 144 15.39 -0.67 1.78
CA VAL A 144 14.96 0.72 1.72
C VAL A 144 14.95 1.34 3.11
N THR A 145 15.56 2.52 3.22
CA THR A 145 15.50 3.38 4.40
C THR A 145 14.49 4.49 4.17
N VAL A 146 13.86 4.97 5.23
CA VAL A 146 12.82 6.00 5.18
C VAL A 146 13.24 7.18 6.04
N ASP A 147 13.05 8.39 5.53
CA ASP A 147 13.08 9.64 6.30
C ASP A 147 11.64 9.95 6.73
N PRO A 148 11.29 9.77 8.03
CA PRO A 148 9.94 10.00 8.53
C PRO A 148 9.47 11.45 8.39
N GLN A 149 10.38 12.40 8.23
CA GLN A 149 10.10 13.82 8.09
C GLN A 149 10.04 14.29 6.62
N GLY A 150 10.39 13.43 5.67
CA GLY A 150 10.29 13.75 4.25
C GLY A 150 11.37 14.71 3.73
N GLN A 151 12.51 14.85 4.42
CA GLN A 151 13.48 15.90 4.13
C GLN A 151 14.58 15.46 3.17
N ASN A 152 14.92 14.18 3.14
CA ASN A 152 16.05 13.62 2.38
C ASN A 152 15.59 12.55 1.39
N CYS A 153 14.59 12.87 0.59
CA CYS A 153 13.97 11.93 -0.32
C CYS A 153 14.85 11.63 -1.54
N VAL A 154 15.21 10.37 -1.75
CA VAL A 154 15.93 9.96 -2.96
C VAL A 154 15.00 9.89 -4.15
N GLN A 155 15.60 10.01 -5.34
CA GLN A 155 14.90 9.90 -6.60
C GLN A 155 14.88 8.45 -7.09
N LEU A 156 13.79 8.07 -7.72
CA LEU A 156 13.61 6.82 -8.40
C LEU A 156 13.23 7.07 -9.85
N THR A 157 13.72 6.20 -10.71
CA THR A 157 13.20 6.05 -12.06
C THR A 157 12.10 5.00 -12.08
N SER A 158 11.09 5.21 -12.92
CA SER A 158 10.01 4.26 -13.14
C SER A 158 9.99 3.80 -14.59
N THR A 159 9.82 2.50 -14.79
CA THR A 159 9.44 1.93 -16.08
C THR A 159 8.02 1.41 -15.97
N ALA A 160 7.11 1.97 -16.77
CA ALA A 160 5.74 1.47 -16.86
C ALA A 160 5.71 0.20 -17.70
N VAL A 161 4.97 -0.79 -17.23
CA VAL A 161 4.80 -2.05 -17.95
C VAL A 161 3.33 -2.46 -17.94
N THR A 162 2.82 -2.80 -19.11
CA THR A 162 1.47 -3.32 -19.28
C THR A 162 1.36 -4.71 -18.65
N LEU A 163 0.31 -4.91 -17.85
CA LEU A 163 -0.04 -6.24 -17.36
C LEU A 163 -0.25 -7.16 -18.57
N ALA A 164 0.49 -8.28 -18.61
CA ALA A 164 0.14 -9.32 -19.55
C ALA A 164 -1.27 -9.83 -19.16
N ALA A 165 -2.18 -9.94 -20.13
CA ALA A 165 -3.51 -10.49 -19.88
C ALA A 165 -3.36 -11.86 -19.17
N ALA A 166 -4.10 -12.04 -18.08
CA ALA A 166 -4.13 -13.27 -17.29
C ALA A 166 -4.68 -14.46 -18.09
#